data_AF-A0A1L5NUK9-F1
#
_entry.id   AF-A0A1L5NUK9-F1
#
_cell.length_a   1.000
_cell.length_b   1.000
_cell.length_c   1.000
_cell.angle_alpha   90.00
_cell.angle_beta   90.00
_cell.angle_gamma   90.00
#
_symmetry.space_group_name_H-M   'P 1'
#
loop_
_entity.id
_entity.type
_entity.pdbx_description
1 polymer ?
#
loop_
_entity_poly.entity_id
_entity_poly.type
_entity_poly.pdbx_seq_one_letter_code
_entity_poly.pdbx_strand_id
1 'polypeptide(L)' 'MRDMTMSEIMSDPLIRQLMRADRVSPDVFATLLREAAARVDAQAMKGTSAAVRPDDNETSSQSHGTIMQTEAV' A
#
# COMPACT_ATOMS: atom_id res chain seq x y z
N MET A 1 15.53 11.77 -2.71
CA MET A 1 14.81 12.45 -3.81
C MET A 1 13.63 13.20 -3.20
N ARG A 2 13.32 14.40 -3.68
CA ARG A 2 12.14 15.17 -3.22
C ARG A 2 10.99 14.91 -4.19
N ASP A 3 9.80 14.63 -3.66
CA ASP A 3 8.59 14.54 -4.48
C ASP A 3 8.23 15.91 -5.07
N MET A 4 7.85 15.92 -6.35
CA MET A 4 7.42 17.15 -7.01
C MET A 4 5.95 17.41 -6.70
N THR A 5 5.63 18.67 -6.42
CA THR A 5 4.24 19.12 -6.35
C THR A 5 3.61 19.10 -7.74
N MET A 6 2.29 18.98 -7.79
CA MET A 6 1.55 18.99 -9.04
C MET A 6 1.82 20.25 -9.88
N SER A 7 1.99 21.41 -9.24
CA SER A 7 2.32 22.67 -9.91
C SER A 7 3.73 22.68 -10.51
N GLU A 8 4.71 22.06 -9.84
CA GLU A 8 6.08 21.90 -10.35
C GLU A 8 6.08 20.98 -11.58
N ILE A 9 5.37 19.85 -11.50
CA ILE A 9 5.20 18.91 -12.64
C ILE A 9 4.54 19.62 -13.83
N MET A 10 3.49 20.40 -13.60
CA MET A 10 2.81 21.16 -14.66
C MET A 10 3.68 22.26 -15.25
N SER A 11 4.67 22.78 -14.52
CA SER A 11 5.52 23.89 -14.98
C SER A 11 6.84 23.42 -15.58
N ASP A 12 7.11 22.12 -15.53
CA ASP A 12 8.36 21.53 -16.02
C ASP A 12 8.43 21.62 -17.57
N PRO A 13 9.52 22.20 -18.13
CA PRO A 13 9.68 22.36 -19.58
C PRO A 13 9.74 21.04 -20.34
N LEU A 14 10.39 20.02 -19.78
CA LEU A 14 10.55 18.71 -20.41
C LEU A 14 9.22 17.97 -20.42
N ILE A 15 8.48 18.03 -19.31
CA ILE A 15 7.15 17.42 -19.22
C ILE A 15 6.20 18.08 -20.23
N ARG A 16 6.20 19.43 -20.33
CA ARG A 16 5.39 20.13 -21.34
C ARG A 16 5.81 19.79 -22.78
N GLN A 17 7.10 19.61 -23.02
CA GLN A 17 7.59 19.21 -24.33
C GLN A 17 7.13 17.79 -24.70
N LEU A 18 7.20 16.85 -23.77
CA LEU A 18 6.71 15.49 -23.95
C LEU A 18 5.21 15.47 -24.21
N MET A 19 4.42 16.18 -23.40
CA MET A 19 2.97 16.30 -23.61
C MET A 19 2.63 16.88 -24.98
N ARG A 20 3.37 17.89 -25.45
CA ARG A 20 3.18 18.47 -26.78
C ARG A 20 3.51 17.45 -27.88
N ALA A 21 4.60 16.69 -27.72
CA ALA A 21 4.97 15.64 -28.66
C ALA A 21 3.86 14.57 -28.75
N ASP A 22 3.26 14.22 -27.61
CA ASP A 22 2.21 13.21 -27.50
C ASP A 22 0.78 13.76 -27.75
N ARG A 23 0.65 15.06 -28.07
CA ARG A 23 -0.63 15.76 -28.25
C ARG A 23 -1.58 15.65 -27.05
N VAL A 24 -1.02 15.57 -25.85
CA VAL A 24 -1.78 15.54 -24.60
C VAL A 24 -2.10 16.96 -24.14
N SER A 25 -3.39 17.23 -23.92
CA SER A 25 -3.83 18.53 -23.39
C SER A 25 -3.39 18.71 -21.93
N PRO A 26 -2.89 19.91 -21.55
CA PRO A 26 -2.53 20.24 -20.18
C PRO A 26 -3.60 19.95 -19.13
N ASP A 27 -4.86 20.28 -19.44
CA ASP A 27 -5.99 20.09 -18.53
C ASP A 27 -6.31 18.61 -18.27
N VAL A 28 -6.17 17.78 -19.30
CA VAL A 28 -6.38 16.33 -19.19
C VAL A 28 -5.30 15.72 -18.29
N PHE A 29 -4.05 16.10 -18.49
CA PHE A 29 -2.94 15.61 -17.67
C PHE A 29 -3.05 16.08 -16.21
N ALA A 30 -3.47 17.33 -15.97
CA ALA A 30 -3.76 17.82 -14.63
C ALA A 30 -4.88 16.99 -13.95
N THR A 31 -5.93 16.64 -14.69
CA THR A 31 -7.01 15.79 -14.15
C THR A 31 -6.48 14.40 -13.76
N LEU A 32 -5.67 13.78 -14.63
CA LEU A 32 -5.07 12.47 -14.37
C LEU A 32 -4.15 12.48 -13.15
N LEU A 33 -3.31 13.50 -12.99
CA LEU A 33 -2.45 13.63 -11.81
C LEU A 33 -3.26 13.79 -10.53
N ARG A 34 -4.35 14.57 -10.56
CA ARG A 34 -5.24 14.74 -9.41
C ARG A 34 -5.89 13.42 -9.00
N GLU A 35 -6.38 12.66 -9.98
CA GLU A 35 -6.95 11.34 -9.73
C GLU A 35 -5.92 10.36 -9.19
N ALA A 36 -4.71 10.37 -9.74
CA ALA A 36 -3.62 9.52 -9.27
C ALA A 36 -3.23 9.85 -7.83
N ALA A 37 -3.09 11.13 -7.48
CA ALA A 37 -2.82 11.57 -6.12
C ALA A 37 -3.92 11.11 -5.15
N ALA A 38 -5.20 11.31 -5.51
CA ALA A 38 -6.33 10.87 -4.69
C ALA A 38 -6.34 9.35 -4.45
N ARG A 39 -5.93 8.56 -5.44
CA ARG A 39 -5.80 7.09 -5.29
C ARG A 39 -4.65 6.70 -4.37
N VAL A 40 -3.50 7.39 -4.46
CA VAL A 40 -2.36 7.17 -3.57
C VAL A 40 -2.75 7.49 -2.13
N ASP A 41 -3.42 8.62 -1.90
CA ASP A 41 -3.89 9.02 -0.57
C ASP A 41 -4.88 7.98 0.01
N ALA A 42 -5.83 7.52 -0.81
CA ALA A 42 -6.78 6.49 -0.40
C ALA A 42 -6.10 5.14 -0.08
N GLN A 43 -5.06 4.76 -0.81
CA GLN A 43 -4.28 3.55 -0.53
C GLN A 43 -3.42 3.68 0.73
N ALA A 44 -2.84 4.86 0.98
CA ALA A 44 -2.11 5.14 2.21
C ALA A 44 -3.02 5.01 3.45
N MET A 45 -4.27 5.47 3.34
CA MET A 45 -5.29 5.32 4.39
C MET A 45 -5.76 3.87 4.56
N LYS A 46 -5.83 3.07 3.48
CA LYS A 46 -6.25 1.66 3.53
C LYS A 46 -5.18 0.73 4.09
N GLY A 47 -3.90 1.10 3.98
CA GLY A 47 -2.77 0.35 4.54
C GLY A 47 -2.64 0.42 6.06
N THR A 48 -3.28 1.40 6.72
CA THR A 48 -3.17 1.60 8.18
C THR A 48 -4.22 0.84 9.00
N SER A 49 -5.28 0.31 8.38
CA SER A 49 -6.33 -0.45 9.11
C SER A 49 -6.11 -1.96 9.20
N ALA A 50 -5.01 -2.51 8.66
CA ALA A 50 -4.77 -3.96 8.61
C ALA A 50 -3.71 -4.51 9.59
N ALA A 51 -3.18 -3.69 10.50
CA ALA A 51 -2.04 -4.06 11.35
C ALA A 51 -2.29 -3.99 12.87
N VAL A 52 -3.54 -4.14 13.34
CA VAL A 52 -3.82 -4.43 14.76
C VAL A 52 -4.43 -5.82 14.85
N ARG A 53 -3.55 -6.84 14.84
CA ARG A 53 -3.86 -8.11 15.49
C ARG A 53 -3.36 -7.96 16.93
N PRO A 54 -4.23 -7.95 17.95
CA PRO A 54 -3.76 -8.09 19.31
C PRO A 54 -3.18 -9.50 19.45
N ASP A 55 -1.89 -9.51 19.76
CA ASP A 55 -1.10 -10.64 20.18
C ASP A 55 -1.53 -10.99 21.61
N ASP A 56 -2.45 -11.95 21.75
CA ASP A 56 -2.78 -12.53 23.05
C ASP A 56 -1.99 -13.82 23.25
N ASN A 57 -0.78 -13.56 23.74
CA ASN A 57 0.15 -14.35 24.51
C ASN A 57 -0.44 -15.49 25.40
N GLU A 58 0.39 -16.53 25.56
CA GLU A 58 0.43 -17.52 26.65
C GLU A 58 -0.54 -18.72 26.69
N THR A 59 -0.03 -19.93 26.44
CA THR A 59 0.35 -20.84 27.55
C THR A 59 1.17 -22.06 27.09
N SER A 60 2.42 -22.04 27.52
CA SER A 60 3.12 -23.14 28.18
C SER A 60 3.05 -24.56 27.58
N SER A 61 4.14 -24.92 26.91
CA SER A 61 4.66 -26.28 26.89
C SER A 61 4.79 -26.83 28.31
N GLN A 62 3.90 -27.75 28.71
CA GLN A 62 4.14 -28.57 29.89
C GLN A 62 3.95 -30.05 29.56
N SER A 63 5.10 -30.66 29.27
CA SER A 63 5.35 -32.09 29.31
C SER A 63 4.88 -32.69 30.65
N HIS A 64 4.03 -33.71 30.64
CA HIS A 64 3.89 -34.67 31.75
C HIS A 64 3.21 -35.95 31.25
N GLY A 65 3.83 -37.11 31.52
CA GLY A 65 3.58 -38.37 30.80
C GLY A 65 2.65 -39.39 31.48
N THR A 66 2.76 -40.63 30.97
CA THR A 66 2.15 -41.91 31.44
C THR A 66 0.64 -41.99 31.07
N ILE A 67 0.08 -43.05 30.47
CA ILE A 67 -0.02 -44.47 30.86
C ILE A 67 -0.45 -45.33 29.64
N MET A 68 -0.10 -46.61 29.72
CA MET A 68 -0.32 -47.73 28.79
C MET A 68 -1.78 -48.06 28.41
N GLN A 69 -1.84 -48.98 27.43
CA GLN A 69 -2.93 -49.91 27.05
C GLN A 69 -3.94 -49.42 26.02
N THR A 70 -4.01 -50.13 24.88
CA THR A 70 -5.19 -50.93 24.53
C THR A 70 -4.83 -52.01 23.49
N GLU A 71 -5.16 -53.26 23.81
CA GLU A 71 -5.26 -54.42 22.93
C GLU A 71 -6.25 -54.19 21.77
N ALA A 72 -6.09 -54.92 20.66
CA ALA A 72 -7.21 -55.35 19.82
C ALA A 72 -6.81 -56.53 18.89
N VAL A 73 -7.30 -57.72 19.28
CA VAL A 73 -7.84 -58.86 18.50
C VAL A 73 -7.08 -59.38 17.28
#